data_AF-A0A957GGX7-F1
#
_entry.id   AF-A0A957GGX7-F1
#
_cell.length_a   1.000
_cell.length_b   1.000
_cell.length_c   1.000
_cell.angle_alpha   90.00
_cell.angle_beta   90.00
_cell.angle_gamma   90.00
#
_symmetry.space_group_name_H-M   'P 1'
#
loop_
_entity.id
_entity.type
_entity.pdbx_description
1 polymer ?
#
loop_
_entity_poly.entity_id
_entity_poly.type
_entity_poly.pdbx_seq_one_letter_code
_entity_poly.pdbx_strand_id
1 'polypeptide(L)'
;MRQNDGFETQAAFLAASPAELRPFVPQTAVFAAGGTRRSAVLAGLSTDGFTYVQFARTQMYETFDLLFRYGVKHIFTAVSTHVNFGESGAYQTKLLQRVANGVADDDALAVYQQKGWRVRLAGGEDVPELQTAVSRLQQATPTGNHTLWYTIAPRAEAPWEQLLAAAHRAQATTRAELIRELYGEDIPLATMYLGFGKPEIYADLVPPVLVGKMQCYIRQKPGYLLSEQEWRLILYDYAFTRATWREDKTGRELKVLDHREAWENAPILGLGKRLGPFWYPLSGSDDEE
;
A
#
# COMPACT_ATOMS: atom_id res chain seq x y z
N MET A 1 23.12 9.49 0.28
CA MET A 1 22.62 8.77 1.46
C MET A 1 22.46 9.80 2.54
N ARG A 2 21.28 9.97 3.12
CA ARG A 2 21.11 10.99 4.15
C ARG A 2 21.70 10.42 5.43
N GLN A 3 22.65 11.12 6.04
CA GLN A 3 22.89 10.91 7.47
C GLN A 3 21.60 11.36 8.20
N ASN A 4 21.56 11.39 9.53
CA ASN A 4 20.43 11.98 10.26
C ASN A 4 20.37 13.51 10.04
N ASP A 5 20.32 13.95 8.77
CA ASP A 5 20.40 15.32 8.28
C ASP A 5 19.16 16.06 8.78
N GLY A 6 19.26 16.61 10.00
CA GLY A 6 18.21 17.40 10.66
C GLY A 6 17.61 16.81 11.94
N PHE A 7 17.92 15.56 12.33
CA PHE A 7 17.34 14.95 13.53
C PHE A 7 18.38 14.20 14.39
N GLU A 8 18.77 14.80 15.52
CA GLU A 8 19.76 14.21 16.43
C GLU A 8 19.27 12.92 17.12
N THR A 9 17.96 12.75 17.29
CA THR A 9 17.36 11.59 17.96
C THR A 9 16.07 11.13 17.28
N GLN A 10 15.70 9.87 17.51
CA GLN A 10 14.39 9.35 17.10
C GLN A 10 13.25 10.18 17.70
N ALA A 11 13.36 10.59 18.96
CA ALA A 11 12.35 11.42 19.62
C ALA A 11 12.14 12.76 18.88
N ALA A 12 13.22 13.41 18.44
CA ALA A 12 13.14 14.64 17.65
C ALA A 12 12.43 14.40 16.31
N PHE A 13 12.74 13.31 15.61
CA PHE A 13 12.04 12.94 14.37
C PHE A 13 10.54 12.69 14.60
N LEU A 14 10.20 11.93 15.64
CA LEU A 14 8.80 11.61 15.96
C LEU A 14 7.99 12.86 16.34
N ALA A 15 8.63 13.89 16.89
CA ALA A 15 7.99 15.16 17.24
C ALA A 15 7.91 16.17 16.07
N ALA A 16 8.62 15.94 14.96
CA ALA A 16 8.72 16.88 13.84
C ALA A 16 7.39 17.14 13.13
N SER A 17 7.25 18.28 12.47
CA SER A 17 6.06 18.54 11.64
C SER A 17 6.03 17.68 10.37
N PRO A 18 4.86 17.40 9.78
CA PRO A 18 4.78 16.71 8.49
C PRO A 18 5.58 17.39 7.37
N ALA A 19 5.74 18.72 7.41
CA ALA A 19 6.52 19.47 6.43
C ALA A 19 8.03 19.16 6.52
N GLU A 20 8.56 19.05 7.74
CA GLU A 20 9.96 18.67 8.00
C GLU A 20 10.23 17.22 7.63
N LEU A 21 9.21 16.35 7.74
CA LEU A 21 9.32 14.93 7.41
C LEU A 21 9.17 14.61 5.92
N ARG A 22 8.57 15.52 5.14
CA ARG A 22 8.30 15.35 3.70
C ARG A 22 9.49 14.88 2.87
N PRO A 23 10.73 15.38 3.07
CA PRO A 23 11.87 14.89 2.30
C PRO A 23 12.12 13.38 2.48
N PHE A 24 11.76 12.81 3.63
CA PHE A 24 12.06 11.43 4.03
C PHE A 24 10.96 10.42 3.66
N VAL A 25 9.83 10.91 3.15
CA VAL A 25 8.66 10.11 2.80
C VAL A 25 8.82 9.51 1.39
N PRO A 26 8.39 8.26 1.14
CA PRO A 26 8.39 7.70 -0.22
C PRO A 26 7.45 8.49 -1.14
N GLN A 27 7.85 8.73 -2.40
CA GLN A 27 6.95 9.37 -3.37
C GLN A 27 5.82 8.42 -3.80
N THR A 28 6.10 7.11 -3.89
CA THR A 28 5.12 6.09 -4.26
C THR A 28 5.10 5.00 -3.19
N ALA A 29 3.91 4.71 -2.67
CA ALA A 29 3.68 3.64 -1.70
C ALA A 29 2.55 2.72 -2.17
N VAL A 30 2.68 1.43 -1.84
CA VAL A 30 1.59 0.47 -1.99
C VAL A 30 0.99 0.20 -0.61
N PHE A 31 -0.32 0.29 -0.51
CA PHE A 31 -1.08 0.03 0.69
C PHE A 31 -2.03 -1.15 0.46
N ALA A 32 -1.75 -2.28 1.09
CA ALA A 32 -2.59 -3.48 1.02
C ALA A 32 -3.29 -3.67 2.37
N ALA A 33 -4.49 -3.11 2.48
CA ALA A 33 -5.34 -3.34 3.63
C ALA A 33 -5.86 -4.77 3.65
N GLY A 34 -6.09 -5.31 4.84
CA GLY A 34 -6.71 -6.61 5.01
C GLY A 34 -7.43 -6.73 6.35
N GLY A 35 -8.26 -7.76 6.48
CA GLY A 35 -9.03 -7.95 7.71
C GLY A 35 -10.07 -6.86 7.98
N THR A 36 -10.54 -6.12 6.98
CA THR A 36 -11.56 -5.06 7.14
C THR A 36 -12.82 -5.56 7.86
N ARG A 37 -13.29 -6.77 7.54
CA ARG A 37 -14.40 -7.41 8.28
C ARG A 37 -14.06 -7.68 9.75
N ARG A 38 -12.83 -8.13 10.05
CA ARG A 38 -12.36 -8.29 11.44
C ARG A 38 -12.34 -6.95 12.17
N SER A 39 -11.88 -5.90 11.51
CA SER A 39 -11.88 -4.54 12.07
C SER A 39 -13.29 -4.07 12.43
N ALA A 40 -14.28 -4.33 11.56
CA ALA A 40 -15.68 -4.00 11.81
C ALA A 40 -16.27 -4.79 13.00
N VAL A 41 -16.02 -6.09 13.09
CA VAL A 41 -16.47 -6.91 14.24
C VAL A 41 -15.85 -6.41 15.54
N LEU A 42 -14.56 -6.06 15.55
CA LEU A 42 -13.90 -5.48 16.72
C LEU A 42 -14.48 -4.11 17.12
N ALA A 43 -15.06 -3.38 16.18
CA ALA A 43 -15.80 -2.15 16.43
C ALA A 43 -17.28 -2.37 16.80
N GLY A 44 -17.73 -3.63 16.96
CA GLY A 44 -19.12 -3.97 17.27
C GLY A 44 -20.09 -3.80 16.10
N LEU A 45 -19.60 -3.78 14.86
CA LEU A 45 -20.40 -3.59 13.65
C LEU A 45 -20.70 -4.92 12.95
N SER A 46 -21.88 -5.00 12.31
CA SER A 46 -22.17 -6.06 11.35
C SER A 46 -21.21 -5.96 10.16
N THR A 47 -20.76 -7.11 9.65
CA THR A 47 -19.91 -7.19 8.44
C THR A 47 -20.70 -7.13 7.15
N ASP A 48 -22.03 -7.19 7.24
CA ASP A 48 -22.92 -7.20 6.10
C ASP A 48 -23.58 -5.84 5.92
N GLY A 49 -23.64 -5.40 4.66
CA GLY A 49 -24.39 -4.20 4.27
C GLY A 49 -23.59 -2.89 4.32
N PHE A 50 -24.34 -1.80 4.27
CA PHE A 50 -23.84 -0.45 4.00
C PHE A 50 -22.97 0.11 5.13
N THR A 51 -23.31 -0.16 6.39
CA THR A 51 -22.58 0.35 7.56
C THR A 51 -21.12 -0.11 7.57
N TYR A 52 -20.87 -1.39 7.24
CA TYR A 52 -19.51 -1.92 7.11
C TYR A 52 -18.72 -1.20 6.01
N VAL A 53 -19.34 -1.00 4.83
CA VAL A 53 -18.69 -0.32 3.71
C VAL A 53 -18.32 1.11 4.07
N GLN A 54 -19.23 1.85 4.71
CA GLN A 54 -18.96 3.21 5.19
C GLN A 54 -17.86 3.26 6.24
N PHE A 55 -17.87 2.33 7.19
CA PHE A 55 -16.83 2.22 8.21
C PHE A 55 -15.45 1.98 7.60
N ALA A 56 -15.31 0.99 6.71
CA ALA A 56 -14.06 0.70 6.05
C ALA A 56 -13.59 1.87 5.16
N ARG A 57 -14.52 2.51 4.45
CA ARG A 57 -14.25 3.67 3.58
C ARG A 57 -13.76 4.88 4.38
N THR A 58 -14.37 5.16 5.53
CA THR A 58 -13.96 6.24 6.43
C THR A 58 -12.52 6.04 6.90
N GLN A 59 -12.19 4.85 7.40
CA GLN A 59 -10.82 4.54 7.83
C GLN A 59 -9.80 4.61 6.69
N MET A 60 -10.19 4.19 5.48
CA MET A 60 -9.37 4.28 4.28
C MET A 60 -9.05 5.75 3.96
N TYR A 61 -10.06 6.62 3.95
CA TYR A 61 -9.87 8.04 3.69
C TYR A 61 -9.01 8.72 4.76
N GLU A 62 -9.23 8.43 6.04
CA GLU A 62 -8.39 8.96 7.13
C GLU A 62 -6.91 8.54 6.95
N THR A 63 -6.69 7.28 6.58
CA THR A 63 -5.33 6.75 6.41
C THR A 63 -4.65 7.34 5.17
N PHE A 64 -5.33 7.42 4.03
CA PHE A 64 -4.74 7.98 2.83
C PHE A 64 -4.53 9.50 2.94
N ASP A 65 -5.42 10.20 3.63
CA ASP A 65 -5.21 11.59 3.99
C ASP A 65 -3.94 11.78 4.83
N LEU A 66 -3.74 10.95 5.85
CA LEU A 66 -2.51 10.96 6.65
C LEU A 66 -1.28 10.80 5.75
N LEU A 67 -1.26 9.79 4.87
CA LEU A 67 -0.12 9.54 3.99
C LEU A 67 0.14 10.71 3.02
N PHE A 68 -0.91 11.27 2.41
CA PHE A 68 -0.78 12.41 1.51
C PHE A 68 -0.36 13.70 2.23
N ARG A 69 -0.83 13.98 3.45
CA ARG A 69 -0.38 15.12 4.26
C ARG A 69 1.13 15.10 4.54
N TYR A 70 1.70 13.91 4.66
CA TYR A 70 3.15 13.71 4.83
C TYR A 70 3.93 13.80 3.51
N GLY A 71 3.25 13.81 2.36
CA GLY A 71 3.87 14.05 1.06
C GLY A 71 4.10 12.80 0.21
N VAL A 72 3.48 11.66 0.54
CA VAL A 72 3.34 10.58 -0.44
C VAL A 72 2.62 11.15 -1.67
N LYS A 73 3.12 10.92 -2.89
CA LYS A 73 2.49 11.45 -4.11
C LYS A 73 1.51 10.46 -4.73
N HIS A 74 1.88 9.18 -4.73
CA HIS A 74 1.07 8.11 -5.29
C HIS A 74 0.84 7.01 -4.27
N ILE A 75 -0.42 6.69 -4.03
CA ILE A 75 -0.82 5.53 -3.24
C ILE A 75 -1.47 4.53 -4.17
N PHE A 76 -0.95 3.32 -4.22
CA PHE A 76 -1.58 2.19 -4.91
C PHE A 76 -2.24 1.29 -3.88
N THR A 77 -3.52 0.98 -4.06
CA THR A 77 -4.25 0.06 -3.20
C THR A 77 -5.12 -0.86 -4.04
N ALA A 78 -4.99 -2.17 -3.81
CA ALA A 78 -5.84 -3.14 -4.46
C ALA A 78 -7.24 -3.09 -3.84
N VAL A 79 -8.25 -2.87 -4.68
CA VAL A 79 -9.67 -2.95 -4.26
C VAL A 79 -10.30 -4.28 -4.63
N SER A 80 -9.75 -4.96 -5.63
CA SER A 80 -10.13 -6.32 -5.98
C SER A 80 -8.96 -7.07 -6.64
N THR A 81 -8.68 -8.25 -6.10
CA THR A 81 -7.61 -9.16 -6.53
C THR A 81 -8.21 -10.39 -7.20
N HIS A 82 -7.39 -11.20 -7.87
CA HIS A 82 -7.89 -12.40 -8.56
C HIS A 82 -8.58 -13.38 -7.61
N VAL A 83 -8.18 -13.42 -6.34
CA VAL A 83 -8.82 -14.23 -5.30
C VAL A 83 -10.27 -13.78 -5.05
N ASN A 84 -10.55 -12.49 -5.19
CA ASN A 84 -11.92 -11.95 -5.10
C ASN A 84 -12.75 -12.27 -6.36
N PHE A 85 -12.10 -12.53 -7.49
CA PHE A 85 -12.74 -12.78 -8.78
C PHE A 85 -12.87 -14.27 -9.15
N GLY A 86 -12.37 -15.18 -8.32
CA GLY A 86 -12.56 -16.63 -8.50
C GLY A 86 -14.03 -17.08 -8.38
N GLU A 87 -14.94 -16.17 -8.00
CA GLU A 87 -16.38 -16.40 -7.90
C GLU A 87 -17.06 -16.13 -9.26
N SER A 88 -17.92 -17.05 -9.73
CA SER A 88 -18.56 -16.97 -11.06
C SER A 88 -20.03 -16.54 -11.01
N GLY A 89 -20.52 -16.00 -12.14
CA GLY A 89 -21.94 -15.69 -12.35
C GLY A 89 -22.43 -14.42 -11.63
N ALA A 90 -23.68 -14.43 -11.16
CA ALA A 90 -24.36 -13.26 -10.60
C ALA A 90 -23.66 -12.63 -9.38
N TYR A 91 -22.79 -13.38 -8.70
CA TYR A 91 -22.00 -12.88 -7.58
C TYR A 91 -20.87 -11.94 -8.06
N GLN A 92 -20.19 -12.30 -9.16
CA GLN A 92 -19.13 -11.48 -9.76
C GLN A 92 -19.66 -10.11 -10.21
N THR A 93 -20.82 -10.09 -10.87
CA THR A 93 -21.48 -8.84 -11.29
C THR A 93 -21.80 -7.95 -10.08
N LYS A 94 -22.32 -8.54 -8.99
CA LYS A 94 -22.59 -7.80 -7.74
C LYS A 94 -21.31 -7.27 -7.11
N LEU A 95 -20.21 -8.01 -7.16
CA LEU A 95 -18.91 -7.56 -6.65
C LEU A 95 -18.41 -6.35 -7.45
N LEU A 96 -18.41 -6.43 -8.78
CA LEU A 96 -18.00 -5.34 -9.66
C LEU A 96 -18.85 -4.08 -9.47
N GLN A 97 -20.17 -4.23 -9.35
CA GLN A 97 -21.05 -3.11 -9.05
C GLN A 97 -20.78 -2.49 -7.67
N ARG A 98 -20.47 -3.31 -6.66
CA ARG A 98 -20.06 -2.81 -5.34
C ARG A 98 -18.73 -2.06 -5.40
N VAL A 99 -17.76 -2.54 -6.18
CA VAL A 99 -16.50 -1.83 -6.41
C VAL A 99 -16.77 -0.49 -7.07
N ALA A 100 -17.49 -0.48 -8.20
CA ALA A 100 -17.84 0.74 -8.93
C ALA A 100 -18.52 1.78 -8.02
N ASN A 101 -19.54 1.36 -7.28
CA ASN A 101 -20.24 2.25 -6.34
C ASN A 101 -19.33 2.69 -5.19
N GLY A 102 -18.54 1.78 -4.62
CA GLY A 102 -17.67 2.08 -3.49
C GLY A 102 -16.57 3.10 -3.80
N VAL A 103 -16.07 3.13 -5.04
CA VAL A 103 -15.00 4.05 -5.45
C VAL A 103 -15.49 5.28 -6.19
N ALA A 104 -16.67 5.26 -6.82
CA ALA A 104 -17.12 6.32 -7.74
C ALA A 104 -18.58 6.78 -7.55
N ASP A 105 -19.21 6.48 -6.40
CA ASP A 105 -20.48 7.13 -6.02
C ASP A 105 -20.30 8.62 -5.67
N ASP A 106 -21.40 9.35 -5.56
CA ASP A 106 -21.39 10.80 -5.36
C ASP A 106 -20.67 11.19 -4.04
N ASP A 107 -20.86 10.39 -2.99
CA ASP A 107 -20.19 10.59 -1.70
C ASP A 107 -18.66 10.46 -1.82
N ALA A 108 -18.18 9.41 -2.49
CA ALA A 108 -16.76 9.17 -2.70
C ALA A 108 -16.14 10.32 -3.52
N LEU A 109 -16.80 10.71 -4.61
CA LEU A 109 -16.35 11.80 -5.47
C LEU A 109 -16.26 13.13 -4.72
N ALA A 110 -17.27 13.45 -3.90
CA ALA A 110 -17.29 14.65 -3.08
C ALA A 110 -16.10 14.70 -2.11
N VAL A 111 -15.76 13.56 -1.46
CA VAL A 111 -14.59 13.47 -0.59
C VAL A 111 -13.29 13.72 -1.37
N TYR A 112 -13.11 13.09 -2.54
CA TYR A 112 -11.89 13.27 -3.33
C TYR A 112 -11.70 14.73 -3.75
N GLN A 113 -12.78 15.38 -4.19
CA GLN A 113 -12.76 16.80 -4.57
C GLN A 113 -12.44 17.70 -3.37
N GLN A 114 -13.10 17.48 -2.23
CA GLN A 114 -12.82 18.22 -0.99
C GLN A 114 -11.35 18.08 -0.56
N LYS A 115 -10.80 16.87 -0.72
CA LYS A 115 -9.41 16.54 -0.36
C LYS A 115 -8.39 16.95 -1.42
N GLY A 116 -8.82 17.36 -2.61
CA GLY A 116 -7.94 17.68 -3.74
C GLY A 116 -7.17 16.48 -4.29
N TRP A 117 -7.73 15.27 -4.19
CA TRP A 117 -7.11 14.04 -4.68
C TRP A 117 -7.48 13.77 -6.12
N ARG A 118 -6.49 13.40 -6.92
CA ARG A 118 -6.71 12.74 -8.20
C ARG A 118 -6.95 11.26 -7.93
N VAL A 119 -8.01 10.68 -8.50
CA VAL A 119 -8.31 9.25 -8.29
C VAL A 119 -8.41 8.54 -9.62
N ARG A 120 -7.79 7.37 -9.72
CA ARG A 120 -7.75 6.55 -10.94
C ARG A 120 -7.99 5.08 -10.60
N LEU A 121 -8.62 4.35 -11.52
CA LEU A 121 -8.94 2.94 -11.39
C LEU A 121 -8.12 2.14 -12.39
N ALA A 122 -6.87 1.83 -12.03
CA ALA A 122 -5.93 1.15 -12.92
C ALA A 122 -6.36 -0.29 -13.19
N GLY A 123 -6.52 -0.63 -14.46
CA GLY A 123 -7.02 -1.92 -14.92
C GLY A 123 -8.54 -2.02 -14.93
N GLY A 124 -9.24 -0.95 -14.53
CA GLY A 124 -10.69 -0.85 -14.71
C GLY A 124 -11.08 -0.65 -16.17
N GLU A 125 -10.17 -0.10 -16.98
CA GLU A 125 -10.33 0.14 -18.41
C GLU A 125 -10.53 -1.15 -19.22
N ASP A 126 -10.06 -2.29 -18.71
CA ASP A 126 -10.24 -3.60 -19.34
C ASP A 126 -11.49 -4.34 -18.86
N VAL A 127 -12.26 -3.75 -17.94
CA VAL A 127 -13.47 -4.33 -17.35
C VAL A 127 -14.69 -3.51 -17.78
N PRO A 128 -15.55 -4.02 -18.69
CA PRO A 128 -16.70 -3.28 -19.22
C PRO A 128 -17.61 -2.69 -18.13
N GLU A 129 -17.85 -3.44 -17.05
CA GLU A 129 -18.71 -3.03 -15.93
C GLU A 129 -18.15 -1.85 -15.13
N LEU A 130 -16.85 -1.56 -15.26
CA LEU A 130 -16.18 -0.49 -14.52
C LEU A 130 -15.97 0.78 -15.36
N GLN A 131 -16.26 0.77 -16.67
CA GLN A 131 -16.03 1.91 -17.57
C GLN A 131 -16.71 3.20 -17.10
N THR A 132 -17.94 3.08 -16.60
CA THR A 132 -18.68 4.22 -16.04
C THR A 132 -17.96 4.79 -14.82
N ALA A 133 -17.45 3.94 -13.92
CA ALA A 133 -16.70 4.38 -12.75
C ALA A 133 -15.37 5.05 -13.16
N VAL A 134 -14.63 4.47 -14.12
CA VAL A 134 -13.40 5.06 -14.69
C VAL A 134 -13.69 6.48 -15.21
N SER A 135 -14.70 6.62 -16.05
CA SER A 135 -15.07 7.91 -16.66
C SER A 135 -15.46 8.94 -15.61
N ARG A 136 -16.27 8.55 -14.62
CA ARG A 136 -16.69 9.42 -13.52
C ARG A 136 -15.51 9.91 -12.68
N LEU A 137 -14.58 9.01 -12.33
CA LEU A 137 -13.38 9.37 -11.57
C LEU A 137 -12.50 10.36 -12.34
N GLN A 138 -12.29 10.13 -13.64
CA GLN A 138 -11.51 11.02 -14.51
C GLN A 138 -12.15 12.40 -14.63
N GLN A 139 -13.47 12.48 -14.79
CA GLN A 139 -14.20 13.75 -14.92
C GLN A 139 -14.25 14.53 -13.60
N ALA A 140 -14.50 13.84 -12.49
CA ALA A 140 -14.64 14.49 -11.18
C ALA A 140 -13.29 14.89 -10.57
N THR A 141 -12.21 14.20 -10.92
CA THR A 141 -10.86 14.42 -10.38
C THR A 141 -9.81 14.51 -11.51
N PRO A 142 -9.92 15.47 -12.44
CA PRO A 142 -9.04 15.54 -13.61
C PRO A 142 -7.58 15.80 -13.21
N THR A 143 -7.37 16.60 -12.18
CA THR A 143 -6.06 16.98 -11.64
C THR A 143 -6.02 16.80 -10.12
N GLY A 144 -4.82 16.81 -9.55
CA GLY A 144 -4.60 16.74 -8.11
C GLY A 144 -3.11 16.75 -7.79
N ASN A 145 -2.76 17.15 -6.56
CA ASN A 145 -1.37 17.15 -6.09
C ASN A 145 -0.90 15.75 -5.67
N HIS A 146 -1.86 14.85 -5.43
CA HIS A 146 -1.66 13.47 -5.05
C HIS A 146 -2.59 12.59 -5.86
N THR A 147 -2.14 11.37 -6.20
CA THR A 147 -2.95 10.39 -6.94
C THR A 147 -3.18 9.14 -6.11
N LEU A 148 -4.46 8.81 -5.89
CA LEU A 148 -4.90 7.52 -5.37
C LEU A 148 -5.22 6.60 -6.55
N TRP A 149 -4.49 5.49 -6.62
CA TRP A 149 -4.66 4.45 -7.62
C TRP A 149 -5.35 3.24 -6.99
N TYR A 150 -6.60 3.04 -7.35
CA TYR A 150 -7.29 1.79 -7.10
C TYR A 150 -6.88 0.79 -8.17
N THR A 151 -6.28 -0.33 -7.78
CA THR A 151 -5.91 -1.39 -8.73
C THR A 151 -6.95 -2.49 -8.76
N ILE A 152 -7.24 -2.95 -9.98
CA ILE A 152 -8.14 -4.05 -10.27
C ILE A 152 -7.35 -5.11 -11.03
N ALA A 153 -7.35 -6.34 -10.52
CA ALA A 153 -6.78 -7.49 -11.20
C ALA A 153 -7.80 -8.63 -11.22
N PRO A 154 -8.58 -8.77 -12.31
CA PRO A 154 -9.60 -9.82 -12.40
C PRO A 154 -9.01 -11.22 -12.43
N ARG A 155 -7.76 -11.36 -12.91
CA ARG A 155 -7.01 -12.61 -13.02
C ARG A 155 -5.58 -12.38 -12.54
N ALA A 156 -4.93 -13.43 -12.06
CA ALA A 156 -3.55 -13.36 -11.58
C ALA A 156 -2.58 -12.86 -12.68
N GLU A 157 -2.86 -13.20 -13.94
CA GLU A 157 -2.06 -12.79 -15.10
C GLU A 157 -2.40 -11.40 -15.65
N ALA A 158 -3.51 -10.78 -15.23
CA ALA A 158 -3.96 -9.50 -15.80
C ALA A 158 -2.89 -8.38 -15.71
N PRO A 159 -2.15 -8.20 -14.59
CA PRO A 159 -1.08 -7.20 -14.54
C PRO A 159 0.04 -7.44 -15.56
N TRP A 160 0.36 -8.69 -15.88
CA TRP A 160 1.38 -9.04 -16.87
C TRP A 160 0.89 -8.84 -18.29
N GLU A 161 -0.34 -9.24 -18.58
CA GLU A 161 -0.96 -9.03 -19.89
C GLU A 161 -1.07 -7.53 -20.23
N GLN A 162 -1.49 -6.71 -19.26
CA GLN A 162 -1.53 -5.25 -19.42
C GLN A 162 -0.14 -4.68 -19.69
N LEU A 163 0.87 -5.12 -18.94
CA LEU A 163 2.25 -4.69 -19.14
C LEU A 163 2.76 -5.04 -20.54
N LEU A 164 2.54 -6.26 -21.00
CA LEU A 164 2.96 -6.73 -22.32
C LEU A 164 2.21 -6.01 -23.45
N ALA A 165 0.91 -5.80 -23.29
CA ALA A 165 0.09 -5.05 -24.25
C ALA A 165 0.57 -3.59 -24.35
N ALA A 166 0.83 -2.93 -23.23
CA ALA A 166 1.40 -1.58 -23.19
C ALA A 166 2.78 -1.52 -23.87
N ALA A 167 3.66 -2.49 -23.57
CA ALA A 167 4.97 -2.59 -24.20
C ALA A 167 4.87 -2.68 -25.72
N HIS A 168 3.97 -3.53 -26.21
CA HIS A 168 3.76 -3.72 -27.64
C HIS A 168 3.16 -2.47 -28.30
N ARG A 169 2.11 -1.86 -27.71
CA ARG A 169 1.46 -0.65 -28.27
C ARG A 169 2.42 0.54 -28.35
N ALA A 170 3.17 0.79 -27.28
CA ALA A 170 4.08 1.93 -27.20
C ALA A 170 5.45 1.67 -27.84
N GLN A 171 5.73 0.43 -28.27
CA GLN A 171 7.07 -0.04 -28.63
C GLN A 171 8.11 0.34 -27.56
N ALA A 172 7.69 0.29 -26.29
CA ALA A 172 8.49 0.77 -25.18
C ALA A 172 9.74 -0.09 -25.00
N THR A 173 10.88 0.57 -24.86
CA THR A 173 12.19 -0.07 -24.64
C THR A 173 12.69 0.13 -23.22
N THR A 174 12.02 1.02 -22.47
CA THR A 174 12.38 1.35 -21.09
C THR A 174 11.19 1.21 -20.16
N ARG A 175 11.51 0.99 -18.87
CA ARG A 175 10.52 0.96 -17.80
C ARG A 175 9.75 2.29 -17.67
N ALA A 176 10.40 3.42 -17.89
CA ALA A 176 9.76 4.74 -17.79
C ALA A 176 8.71 4.95 -18.88
N GLU A 177 9.00 4.51 -20.12
CA GLU A 177 8.01 4.53 -21.21
C GLU A 177 6.79 3.67 -20.88
N LEU A 178 6.99 2.46 -20.33
CA LEU A 178 5.88 1.61 -19.89
C LEU A 178 5.03 2.24 -18.79
N ILE A 179 5.65 2.91 -17.83
CA ILE A 179 4.94 3.62 -16.76
C ILE A 179 4.07 4.73 -17.35
N ARG A 180 4.61 5.53 -18.28
CA ARG A 180 3.83 6.59 -18.95
C ARG A 180 2.69 6.03 -19.79
N GLU A 181 2.92 4.95 -20.52
CA GLU A 181 1.87 4.28 -21.31
C GLU A 181 0.75 3.72 -20.43
N LEU A 182 1.09 3.09 -19.30
CA LEU A 182 0.10 2.47 -18.42
C LEU A 182 -0.67 3.49 -17.56
N TYR A 183 -0.02 4.54 -17.10
CA TYR A 183 -0.59 5.46 -16.10
C TYR A 183 -0.83 6.88 -16.63
N GLY A 184 -0.37 7.20 -17.85
CA GLY A 184 -0.48 8.52 -18.45
C GLY A 184 0.40 9.58 -17.80
N GLU A 185 1.30 9.19 -16.89
CA GLU A 185 2.23 10.10 -16.20
C GLU A 185 3.50 9.38 -15.75
N ASP A 186 4.53 10.16 -15.42
CA ASP A 186 5.73 9.64 -14.77
C ASP A 186 5.47 9.35 -13.29
N ILE A 187 5.51 8.08 -12.93
CA ILE A 187 5.36 7.63 -11.54
C ILE A 187 6.70 7.11 -11.03
N PRO A 188 7.26 7.70 -9.94
CA PRO A 188 8.43 7.14 -9.28
C PRO A 188 8.18 5.71 -8.81
N LEU A 189 9.22 4.87 -8.81
CA LEU A 189 9.09 3.49 -8.35
C LEU A 189 8.58 3.42 -6.90
N ALA A 190 7.72 2.46 -6.61
CA ALA A 190 7.28 2.16 -5.26
C ALA A 190 8.48 1.68 -4.42
N THR A 191 8.72 2.35 -3.30
CA THR A 191 9.79 2.00 -2.36
C THR A 191 9.26 1.59 -0.99
N MET A 192 7.94 1.60 -0.79
CA MET A 192 7.30 1.18 0.44
C MET A 192 6.07 0.32 0.17
N TYR A 193 5.95 -0.78 0.90
CA TYR A 193 4.77 -1.63 0.95
C TYR A 193 4.23 -1.70 2.39
N LEU A 194 2.99 -1.26 2.58
CA LEU A 194 2.25 -1.32 3.84
C LEU A 194 1.20 -2.42 3.74
N GLY A 195 1.55 -3.62 4.18
CA GLY A 195 0.71 -4.81 4.12
C GLY A 195 0.01 -5.14 5.43
N PHE A 196 -0.80 -6.20 5.40
CA PHE A 196 -1.51 -6.73 6.55
C PHE A 196 -1.44 -8.26 6.62
N GLY A 197 -1.35 -8.79 7.84
CA GLY A 197 -1.42 -10.22 8.09
C GLY A 197 -0.12 -10.91 7.72
N LYS A 198 -0.15 -11.78 6.71
CA LYS A 198 1.01 -12.59 6.34
C LYS A 198 2.01 -11.75 5.52
N PRO A 199 3.32 -12.03 5.62
CA PRO A 199 4.35 -11.37 4.81
C PRO A 199 4.38 -11.94 3.38
N GLU A 200 3.28 -11.76 2.65
CA GLU A 200 3.09 -12.23 1.28
C GLU A 200 2.90 -11.02 0.35
N ILE A 201 3.47 -11.10 -0.85
CA ILE A 201 3.34 -10.10 -1.92
C ILE A 201 3.05 -10.83 -3.22
N TYR A 202 2.07 -10.30 -3.95
CA TYR A 202 1.62 -10.85 -5.22
C TYR A 202 1.61 -9.75 -6.29
N ALA A 203 1.69 -10.12 -7.57
CA ALA A 203 1.73 -9.19 -8.70
C ALA A 203 0.44 -8.37 -8.86
N ASP A 204 -0.66 -8.82 -8.28
CA ASP A 204 -1.94 -8.11 -8.28
C ASP A 204 -2.15 -7.19 -7.07
N LEU A 205 -1.28 -7.29 -6.06
CA LEU A 205 -1.19 -6.31 -4.96
C LEU A 205 -0.22 -5.18 -5.30
N VAL A 206 0.90 -5.51 -5.96
CA VAL A 206 1.93 -4.55 -6.33
C VAL A 206 2.09 -4.57 -7.84
N PRO A 207 1.78 -3.46 -8.56
CA PRO A 207 1.98 -3.39 -10.00
C PRO A 207 3.45 -3.69 -10.37
N PRO A 208 3.74 -4.74 -11.18
CA PRO A 208 5.11 -5.20 -11.42
C PRO A 208 6.03 -4.11 -11.96
N VAL A 209 5.50 -3.27 -12.85
CA VAL A 209 6.24 -2.16 -13.46
C VAL A 209 6.63 -1.06 -12.48
N LEU A 210 6.07 -1.02 -11.26
CA LEU A 210 6.37 -0.02 -10.23
C LEU A 210 7.25 -0.53 -9.09
N VAL A 211 7.56 -1.83 -9.02
CA VAL A 211 8.44 -2.42 -7.99
C VAL A 211 9.85 -1.80 -7.98
N GLY A 212 10.15 -0.97 -6.98
CA GLY A 212 11.49 -0.48 -6.69
C GLY A 212 12.21 -1.33 -5.63
N LYS A 213 13.14 -0.72 -4.89
CA LYS A 213 13.66 -1.30 -3.65
C LYS A 213 12.63 -1.12 -2.53
N MET A 214 11.60 -1.96 -2.53
CA MET A 214 10.51 -1.86 -1.57
C MET A 214 10.95 -2.27 -0.17
N GLN A 215 10.66 -1.41 0.80
CA GLN A 215 10.71 -1.72 2.21
C GLN A 215 9.31 -2.12 2.68
N CYS A 216 9.20 -3.34 3.21
CA CYS A 216 7.92 -3.92 3.57
C CYS A 216 7.66 -3.79 5.08
N TYR A 217 6.45 -3.34 5.41
CA TYR A 217 5.93 -3.24 6.77
C TYR A 217 4.59 -3.98 6.81
N ILE A 218 4.52 -5.06 7.59
CA ILE A 218 3.36 -5.95 7.64
C ILE A 218 2.67 -5.77 8.99
N ARG A 219 1.47 -5.18 8.97
CA ARG A 219 0.71 -4.85 10.18
C ARG A 219 -0.20 -6.01 10.59
N GLN A 220 -0.44 -6.16 11.89
CA GLN A 220 -1.43 -7.11 12.43
C GLN A 220 -2.74 -6.46 12.85
N LYS A 221 -2.77 -5.13 13.00
CA LYS A 221 -4.00 -4.39 13.24
C LYS A 221 -4.90 -4.46 11.99
N PRO A 222 -6.13 -5.01 12.07
CA PRO A 222 -6.99 -5.21 10.91
C PRO A 222 -7.64 -3.92 10.44
N GLY A 223 -7.93 -3.87 9.14
CA GLY A 223 -8.59 -2.74 8.48
C GLY A 223 -7.60 -1.77 7.86
N TYR A 224 -8.08 -0.55 7.61
CA TYR A 224 -7.27 0.49 6.98
C TYR A 224 -6.48 1.30 8.01
N LEU A 225 -7.08 1.54 9.18
CA LEU A 225 -6.60 2.54 10.13
C LEU A 225 -5.10 2.41 10.43
N LEU A 226 -4.37 3.49 10.16
CA LEU A 226 -2.98 3.72 10.54
C LEU A 226 -2.93 4.99 11.39
N SER A 227 -2.42 4.90 12.61
CA SER A 227 -2.24 6.08 13.44
C SER A 227 -1.03 6.91 12.96
N GLU A 228 -1.04 8.20 13.27
CA GLU A 228 0.09 9.08 12.98
C GLU A 228 1.38 8.62 13.67
N GLN A 229 1.28 8.10 14.90
CA GLN A 229 2.44 7.57 15.62
C GLN A 229 3.04 6.34 14.93
N GLU A 230 2.21 5.37 14.52
CA GLU A 230 2.67 4.19 13.76
C GLU A 230 3.32 4.62 12.44
N TRP A 231 2.72 5.60 11.75
CA TRP A 231 3.26 6.13 10.50
C TRP A 231 4.63 6.79 10.70
N ARG A 232 4.81 7.61 11.73
CA ARG A 232 6.09 8.26 12.05
C ARG A 232 7.18 7.24 12.41
N LEU A 233 6.83 6.17 13.13
CA LEU A 233 7.77 5.07 13.42
C LEU A 233 8.22 4.35 12.15
N ILE A 234 7.27 4.05 11.25
CA ILE A 234 7.56 3.46 9.94
C ILE A 234 8.48 4.38 9.12
N LEU A 235 8.20 5.69 9.09
CA LEU A 235 9.02 6.66 8.36
C LEU A 235 10.44 6.76 8.92
N TYR A 236 10.60 6.71 10.25
CA TYR A 236 11.93 6.73 10.86
C TYR A 236 12.74 5.50 10.46
N ASP A 237 12.15 4.31 10.57
CA ASP A 237 12.78 3.06 10.10
C ASP A 237 13.14 3.15 8.61
N TYR A 238 12.19 3.66 7.81
CA TYR A 238 12.32 3.78 6.37
C TYR A 238 13.49 4.65 5.93
N ALA A 239 13.65 5.79 6.61
CA ALA A 239 14.64 6.80 6.27
C ALA A 239 16.03 6.49 6.82
N PHE A 240 16.12 5.98 8.06
CA PHE A 240 17.38 5.96 8.80
C PHE A 240 17.82 4.57 9.24
N THR A 241 16.93 3.75 9.80
CA THR A 241 17.33 2.45 10.36
C THR A 241 17.77 1.46 9.29
N ARG A 242 17.04 1.38 8.15
CA ARG A 242 17.35 0.41 7.08
C ARG A 242 18.55 0.81 6.22
N ALA A 243 18.98 2.06 6.28
CA ALA A 243 20.08 2.59 5.48
C ALA A 243 21.42 2.18 6.10
N THR A 244 21.85 0.94 5.86
CA THR A 244 23.10 0.44 6.43
C THR A 244 24.31 0.56 5.51
N TRP A 245 24.16 1.06 4.27
CA TRP A 245 25.30 1.23 3.36
C TRP A 245 26.26 2.29 3.89
N ARG A 246 27.54 2.13 3.58
CA ARG A 246 28.59 3.13 3.78
C ARG A 246 29.69 2.86 2.77
N GLU A 247 30.40 3.91 2.37
CA GLU A 247 31.46 3.83 1.35
C GLU A 247 32.60 2.94 1.84
N ASP A 248 33.17 3.26 3.01
CA ASP A 248 34.16 2.41 3.67
C ASP A 248 33.48 1.32 4.51
N LYS A 249 33.71 0.07 4.15
CA LYS A 249 33.18 -1.11 4.84
C LYS A 249 34.21 -1.81 5.73
N THR A 250 35.45 -1.32 5.80
CA THR A 250 36.55 -1.95 6.53
C THR A 250 36.17 -2.26 7.98
N GLY A 251 36.39 -3.51 8.40
CA GLY A 251 36.12 -3.99 9.76
C GLY A 251 34.64 -3.99 10.17
N ARG A 252 33.69 -3.80 9.24
CA ARG A 252 32.26 -3.83 9.54
C ARG A 252 31.82 -5.21 10.04
N GLU A 253 32.32 -6.23 9.37
CA GLU A 253 32.04 -7.64 9.65
C GLU A 253 32.50 -8.03 11.06
N LEU A 254 33.60 -7.48 11.56
CA LEU A 254 34.09 -7.78 12.91
C LEU A 254 33.15 -7.25 14.00
N LYS A 255 32.39 -6.19 13.73
CA LYS A 255 31.37 -5.68 14.66
C LYS A 255 30.21 -6.66 14.88
N VAL A 256 30.08 -7.70 14.06
CA VAL A 256 29.13 -8.79 14.32
C VAL A 256 29.41 -9.46 15.67
N LEU A 257 30.69 -9.49 16.08
CA LEU A 257 31.14 -10.14 17.32
C LEU A 257 30.59 -9.43 18.56
N ASP A 258 30.41 -8.11 18.50
CA ASP A 258 29.80 -7.30 19.57
C ASP A 258 28.32 -7.68 19.80
N HIS A 259 27.71 -8.36 18.83
CA HIS A 259 26.30 -8.75 18.83
C HIS A 259 26.12 -10.24 18.50
N ARG A 260 27.14 -11.07 18.78
CA ARG A 260 27.18 -12.49 18.37
C ARG A 260 25.88 -13.23 18.67
N GLU A 261 25.40 -13.11 19.90
CA GLU A 261 24.18 -13.78 20.36
C GLU A 261 22.96 -13.44 19.48
N ALA A 262 22.79 -12.17 19.11
CA ALA A 262 21.68 -11.73 18.26
C ALA A 262 21.77 -12.29 16.83
N TRP A 263 22.98 -12.57 16.34
CA TRP A 263 23.20 -13.15 15.01
C TRP A 263 23.12 -14.68 15.00
N GLU A 264 23.58 -15.35 16.07
CA GLU A 264 23.52 -16.81 16.22
C GLU A 264 22.10 -17.29 16.57
N ASN A 265 21.32 -16.47 17.28
CA ASN A 265 19.92 -16.75 17.66
C ASN A 265 18.92 -15.85 16.92
N ALA A 266 19.26 -15.41 15.71
CA ALA A 266 18.42 -14.48 14.97
C ALA A 266 17.04 -15.09 14.64
N PRO A 267 15.92 -14.38 14.91
CA PRO A 267 14.60 -14.90 14.60
C PRO A 267 14.35 -14.95 13.09
N ILE A 268 13.59 -15.94 12.64
CA ILE A 268 13.07 -15.98 11.27
C ILE A 268 11.82 -15.10 11.20
N LEU A 269 11.93 -13.94 10.57
CA LEU A 269 10.80 -13.05 10.35
C LEU A 269 9.78 -13.69 9.40
N GLY A 270 8.52 -13.70 9.81
CA GLY A 270 7.41 -14.24 9.03
C GLY A 270 6.94 -15.63 9.43
N LEU A 271 7.59 -16.26 10.40
CA LEU A 271 6.98 -17.38 11.12
C LEU A 271 5.78 -16.90 11.94
N GLY A 272 4.80 -17.78 12.13
CA GLY A 272 3.59 -17.44 12.85
C GLY A 272 2.89 -18.65 13.46
N LYS A 273 1.94 -18.34 14.33
CA LYS A 273 1.03 -19.28 14.99
C LYS A 273 -0.41 -19.06 14.57
N ARG A 274 -1.29 -19.96 14.99
CA ARG A 274 -2.74 -19.83 14.82
C ARG A 274 -3.35 -19.15 16.04
N LEU A 275 -4.14 -18.10 15.82
CA LEU A 275 -5.10 -17.58 16.79
C LEU A 275 -6.50 -17.89 16.27
N GLY A 276 -7.04 -19.05 16.67
CA GLY A 276 -8.23 -19.64 16.06
C GLY A 276 -8.00 -19.87 14.55
N PRO A 277 -8.88 -19.37 13.65
CA PRO A 277 -8.70 -19.55 12.21
C PRO A 277 -7.64 -18.60 11.61
N PHE A 278 -7.13 -17.63 12.38
CA PHE A 278 -6.26 -16.58 11.85
C PHE A 278 -4.79 -16.92 12.05
N TRP A 279 -3.96 -16.52 11.09
CA TRP A 279 -2.51 -16.48 11.25
C TRP A 279 -2.12 -15.24 12.05
N TYR A 280 -1.12 -15.36 12.92
CA TYR A 280 -0.54 -14.29 13.71
C TYR A 280 0.98 -14.49 13.83
N PRO A 281 1.83 -13.45 13.78
CA PRO A 281 3.28 -13.62 13.85
C PRO A 281 3.72 -14.17 15.21
N LEU A 282 4.78 -14.96 15.23
CA LEU A 282 5.48 -15.29 16.47
C LEU A 282 6.24 -14.04 16.94
N SER A 283 6.09 -13.66 18.20
CA SER A 283 7.05 -12.76 18.85
C SER A 283 8.29 -13.55 19.25
N GLY A 284 9.48 -12.93 19.24
CA GLY A 284 10.73 -13.58 19.66
C GLY A 284 10.77 -14.01 21.14
N SER A 285 9.69 -13.84 21.89
CA SER A 285 9.48 -14.28 23.27
C SER A 285 8.54 -15.47 23.39
N ASP A 286 8.01 -16.00 22.27
CA ASP A 286 6.95 -17.01 22.28
C ASP A 286 7.47 -18.45 22.39
N ASP A 287 8.78 -18.65 22.54
CA ASP A 287 9.43 -19.97 22.61
C ASP A 287 9.47 -20.58 24.06
N GLU A 288 8.62 -20.10 24.98
CA GLU A 288 8.57 -20.58 26.39
C GLU A 288 7.35 -21.45 26.75
N GLU A 289 6.65 -22.08 25.80
CA GLU A 289 5.61 -23.11 26.08
C GLU A 289 5.98 -24.50 25.53
#